data_AF-A0A964KCI1-F1
#
_entry.id   AF-A0A964KCI1-F1
#
_cell.length_a   1.000
_cell.length_b   1.000
_cell.length_c   1.000
_cell.angle_alpha   90.00
_cell.angle_beta   90.00
_cell.angle_gamma   90.00
#
_symmetry.space_group_name_H-M   'P 1'
#
loop_
_entity.id
_entity.type
_entity.pdbx_description
1 polymer ?
#
loop_
_entity_poly.entity_id
_entity_poly.type
_entity_poly.pdbx_seq_one_letter_code
_entity_poly.pdbx_strand_id
1 'polypeptide(L)'
;MGKREQAVEAYMIALRCGENAAVERARPHLAADVVQGGGKTDVVGQKDVLFRVSGQWPNTPVLAQGAWSGISKDGDKLKVGATFASLGAAPAAIDITFSFNAQDQISRIDQVTTPQPPPTPSNALPDNVKAMVNDALRNGTPMICAYTDEEGRPSLSMRGSVVAWSDTELAIWVRSPEGGIVKAMGSNNNVSLLYRDQKNRSTLIFQGKGRIATDQETRDRLFEMTPEVEQNHVPDRTGAALIIALDRAMGGTPRGGFRFSKA
;
A
#
# COMPACT_ATOMS: atom_id res chain seq x y z
N MET A 1 -18.54 34.40 2.63
CA MET A 1 -18.85 32.96 2.52
C MET A 1 -20.23 32.72 3.09
N GLY A 2 -21.13 32.08 2.34
CA GLY A 2 -22.52 31.83 2.77
C GLY A 2 -22.62 30.75 3.86
N LYS A 3 -23.76 30.68 4.56
CA LYS A 3 -23.98 29.72 5.66
C LYS A 3 -23.77 28.26 5.25
N ARG A 4 -24.22 27.89 4.04
CA ARG A 4 -24.02 26.54 3.47
C ARG A 4 -22.55 26.23 3.14
N GLU A 5 -21.81 27.23 2.67
CA GLU A 5 -20.37 27.08 2.39
C GLU A 5 -19.57 26.91 3.69
N GLN A 6 -19.93 27.64 4.76
CA GLN A 6 -19.36 27.45 6.10
C GLN A 6 -19.63 26.05 6.65
N ALA A 7 -20.86 25.56 6.47
CA ALA A 7 -21.23 24.19 6.83
C ALA A 7 -20.35 23.15 6.13
N VAL A 8 -20.16 23.29 4.81
CA VAL A 8 -19.32 22.39 4.01
C VAL A 8 -17.86 22.49 4.45
N GLU A 9 -17.32 23.70 4.64
CA GLU A 9 -15.93 23.88 5.07
C GLU A 9 -15.67 23.20 6.42
N ALA A 10 -16.55 23.41 7.41
CA ALA A 10 -16.45 22.79 8.73
C ALA A 10 -16.46 21.25 8.63
N TYR A 11 -17.37 20.67 7.85
CA TYR A 11 -17.43 19.23 7.60
C TYR A 11 -16.15 18.72 6.91
N MET A 12 -15.67 19.43 5.89
CA MET A 12 -14.47 19.04 5.15
C MET A 12 -13.21 19.11 6.00
N ILE A 13 -13.11 20.06 6.93
CA ILE A 13 -12.00 20.08 7.91
C ILE A 13 -12.07 18.83 8.78
N ALA A 14 -13.24 18.49 9.35
CA ALA A 14 -13.41 17.30 10.18
C ALA A 14 -13.03 16.02 9.42
N LEU A 15 -13.53 15.85 8.19
CA LEU A 15 -13.24 14.70 7.33
C LEU A 15 -11.74 14.50 7.07
N ARG A 16 -10.98 15.60 6.89
CA ARG A 16 -9.57 15.55 6.51
C ARG A 16 -8.64 15.33 7.70
N CYS A 17 -8.93 15.90 8.87
CA CYS A 17 -8.07 15.76 10.04
C CYS A 17 -8.49 14.62 10.97
N GLY A 18 -9.77 14.26 11.02
CA GLY A 18 -10.31 13.29 11.97
C GLY A 18 -10.28 13.74 13.43
N GLU A 19 -10.06 15.03 13.71
CA GLU A 19 -9.93 15.56 15.06
C GLU A 19 -11.29 15.91 15.68
N ASN A 20 -11.47 15.58 16.96
CA ASN A 20 -12.71 15.86 17.70
C ASN A 20 -13.07 17.35 17.69
N ALA A 21 -12.09 18.26 17.81
CA ALA A 21 -12.36 19.70 17.79
C ALA A 21 -12.96 20.18 16.45
N ALA A 22 -12.54 19.58 15.33
CA ALA A 22 -13.11 19.88 14.02
C ALA A 22 -14.52 19.30 13.88
N VAL A 23 -14.76 18.11 14.42
CA VAL A 23 -16.08 17.45 14.46
C VAL A 23 -17.09 18.30 15.25
N GLU A 24 -16.70 18.84 16.41
CA GLU A 24 -17.57 19.71 17.19
C GLU A 24 -17.91 21.03 16.47
N ARG A 25 -16.98 21.56 15.67
CA ARG A 25 -17.28 22.72 14.79
C ARG A 25 -18.25 22.37 13.67
N ALA A 26 -18.19 21.15 13.12
CA ALA A 26 -19.09 20.71 12.07
C ALA A 26 -20.51 20.40 12.59
N ARG A 27 -20.62 19.87 13.81
CA ARG A 27 -21.88 19.41 14.43
C ARG A 27 -23.09 20.35 14.24
N PRO A 28 -23.05 21.65 14.57
CA PRO A 28 -24.24 22.52 14.47
C PRO A 28 -24.75 22.70 13.02
N HIS A 29 -23.91 22.37 12.03
CA HIS A 29 -24.23 22.50 10.61
C HIS A 29 -24.91 21.26 10.01
N LEU A 30 -24.97 20.14 10.71
CA LEU A 30 -25.60 18.91 10.23
C LEU A 30 -27.03 18.80 10.77
N ALA A 31 -27.97 18.41 9.91
CA ALA A 31 -29.32 18.07 10.33
C ALA A 31 -29.32 16.85 11.26
N ALA A 32 -30.31 16.74 12.15
CA ALA A 32 -30.40 15.61 13.10
C ALA A 32 -30.53 14.25 12.37
N ASP A 33 -31.23 14.25 11.24
CA ASP A 33 -31.55 13.13 10.36
C ASP A 33 -30.64 13.04 9.11
N VAL A 34 -29.50 13.75 9.12
CA VAL A 34 -28.54 13.76 8.01
C VAL A 34 -28.18 12.35 7.55
N VAL A 35 -28.09 12.17 6.23
CA VAL A 35 -27.72 10.90 5.61
C VAL A 35 -26.39 11.03 4.87
N GLN A 36 -25.42 10.16 5.18
CA GLN A 36 -24.21 10.00 4.38
C GLN A 36 -24.32 8.76 3.50
N GLY A 37 -24.39 8.97 2.18
CA GLY A 37 -24.43 7.93 1.15
C GLY A 37 -23.10 7.74 0.44
N GLY A 38 -23.01 6.69 -0.39
CA GLY A 38 -21.82 6.37 -1.20
C GLY A 38 -21.06 5.11 -0.80
N GLY A 39 -21.50 4.43 0.27
CA GLY A 39 -21.02 3.10 0.67
C GLY A 39 -21.98 1.98 0.23
N LYS A 40 -21.75 0.76 0.71
CA LYS A 40 -22.71 -0.36 0.54
C LYS A 40 -24.05 -0.10 1.25
N THR A 41 -24.03 0.73 2.29
CA THR A 41 -25.18 1.12 3.10
C THR A 41 -25.05 2.58 3.47
N ASP A 42 -26.18 3.29 3.52
CA ASP A 42 -26.23 4.66 4.02
C ASP A 42 -25.97 4.69 5.53
N VAL A 43 -25.32 5.75 6.00
CA VAL A 43 -25.18 6.08 7.43
C VAL A 43 -26.18 7.18 7.74
N VAL A 44 -27.04 6.95 8.73
CA VAL A 44 -28.17 7.83 9.03
C VAL A 44 -28.03 8.41 10.42
N GLY A 45 -28.26 9.72 10.54
CA GLY A 45 -28.28 10.44 11.81
C GLY A 45 -26.97 11.16 12.11
N GLN A 46 -27.10 12.33 12.73
CA GLN A 46 -25.97 13.25 12.97
C GLN A 46 -24.83 12.60 13.75
N LYS A 47 -25.15 11.82 14.79
CA LYS A 47 -24.15 11.15 15.63
C LYS A 47 -23.27 10.20 14.81
N ASP A 48 -23.89 9.36 13.99
CA ASP A 48 -23.18 8.30 13.26
C ASP A 48 -22.41 8.87 12.07
N VAL A 49 -22.96 9.89 11.40
CA VAL A 49 -22.22 10.65 10.37
C VAL A 49 -21.00 11.36 10.98
N LEU A 50 -21.14 12.02 12.12
CA LEU A 50 -20.01 12.66 12.80
C LEU A 50 -18.98 11.64 13.28
N PHE A 51 -19.40 10.45 13.72
CA PHE A 51 -18.48 9.36 14.07
C PHE A 51 -17.61 8.94 12.89
N ARG A 52 -18.15 8.91 11.66
CA ARG A 52 -17.41 8.54 10.44
C ARG A 52 -16.36 9.55 10.02
N VAL A 53 -16.54 10.81 10.40
CA VAL A 53 -15.56 11.88 10.17
C VAL A 53 -14.73 12.20 11.42
N SER A 54 -14.92 11.43 12.49
CA SER A 54 -14.09 11.47 13.70
C SER A 54 -13.13 10.28 13.71
N GLY A 55 -11.89 10.49 14.15
CA GLY A 55 -10.91 9.42 14.35
C GLY A 55 -10.08 9.03 13.12
N GLN A 56 -9.19 8.06 13.34
CA GLN A 56 -8.24 7.55 12.35
C GLN A 56 -8.80 6.29 11.67
N TRP A 57 -9.48 6.48 10.56
CA TRP A 57 -9.99 5.42 9.69
C TRP A 57 -8.94 5.01 8.65
N PRO A 58 -9.07 3.85 7.98
CA PRO A 58 -8.10 3.39 6.99
C PRO A 58 -7.74 4.42 5.89
N ASN A 59 -8.68 5.31 5.56
CA ASN A 59 -8.50 6.37 4.57
C ASN A 59 -8.27 7.77 5.17
N THR A 60 -8.36 7.99 6.48
CA THR A 60 -8.11 9.33 7.08
C THR A 60 -6.74 9.89 6.67
N PRO A 61 -5.63 9.12 6.72
CA PRO A 61 -4.32 9.61 6.25
C PRO A 61 -4.25 9.91 4.75
N VAL A 62 -5.12 9.27 3.94
CA VAL A 62 -5.21 9.51 2.49
C VAL A 62 -5.98 10.80 2.23
N LEU A 63 -7.12 10.98 2.90
CA LEU A 63 -7.97 12.17 2.77
C LEU A 63 -7.21 13.44 3.15
N ALA A 64 -6.33 13.37 4.15
CA ALA A 64 -5.45 14.47 4.55
C ALA A 64 -4.48 14.93 3.45
N GLN A 65 -4.11 14.05 2.51
CA GLN A 65 -3.13 14.32 1.45
C GLN A 65 -3.76 14.65 0.10
N GLY A 66 -5.09 14.66 0.00
CA GLY A 66 -5.78 14.96 -1.25
C GLY A 66 -5.54 16.37 -1.75
N ALA A 67 -5.42 16.54 -3.07
CA ALA A 67 -5.51 17.83 -3.72
C ALA A 67 -6.99 18.22 -3.83
N TRP A 68 -7.51 18.85 -2.77
CA TRP A 68 -8.92 19.24 -2.67
C TRP A 68 -9.22 20.49 -3.50
N SER A 69 -10.35 20.47 -4.22
CA SER A 69 -10.88 21.63 -4.91
C SER A 69 -11.46 22.64 -3.91
N GLY A 70 -11.70 23.87 -4.38
CA GLY A 70 -12.63 24.78 -3.72
C GLY A 70 -14.06 24.23 -3.75
N ILE A 71 -14.95 24.86 -2.97
CA ILE A 71 -16.39 24.59 -3.00
C ILE A 71 -16.96 25.14 -4.31
N SER A 72 -17.67 24.30 -5.07
CA SER A 72 -18.41 24.70 -6.26
C SER A 72 -19.91 24.49 -6.07
N LYS A 73 -20.72 25.23 -6.85
CA LYS A 73 -22.18 25.11 -6.84
C LYS A 73 -22.64 24.19 -7.96
N ASP A 74 -23.63 23.35 -7.68
CA ASP A 74 -24.33 22.54 -8.66
C ASP A 74 -25.83 22.62 -8.36
N GLY A 75 -26.52 23.56 -9.01
CA GLY A 75 -27.90 23.93 -8.67
C GLY A 75 -27.99 24.43 -7.22
N ASP A 76 -28.80 23.75 -6.41
CA ASP A 76 -29.01 24.02 -4.98
C ASP A 76 -28.01 23.30 -4.05
N LYS A 77 -27.14 22.47 -4.63
CA LYS A 77 -26.13 21.67 -3.93
C LYS A 77 -24.77 22.32 -3.97
N LEU A 78 -23.91 21.90 -3.05
CA LEU A 78 -22.49 22.25 -3.02
C LEU A 78 -21.64 21.01 -3.27
N LYS A 79 -20.54 21.16 -4.01
CA LYS A 79 -19.62 20.09 -4.36
C LYS A 79 -18.19 20.42 -3.93
N VAL A 80 -17.48 19.37 -3.51
CA VAL A 80 -16.05 19.41 -3.26
C VAL A 80 -15.44 18.13 -3.83
N GLY A 81 -14.44 18.27 -4.67
CA GLY A 81 -13.67 17.16 -5.23
C GLY A 81 -12.29 17.06 -4.60
N ALA A 82 -11.67 15.89 -4.67
CA ALA A 82 -10.25 15.71 -4.47
C ALA A 82 -9.68 14.73 -5.47
N THR A 83 -8.46 14.98 -5.90
CA THR A 83 -7.61 13.98 -6.55
C THR A 83 -6.50 13.55 -5.62
N PHE A 84 -6.05 12.31 -5.78
CA PHE A 84 -4.96 11.77 -4.98
C PHE A 84 -3.86 11.26 -5.92
N ALA A 85 -2.61 11.57 -5.57
CA ALA A 85 -1.48 10.87 -6.17
C ALA A 85 -1.62 9.36 -5.90
N SER A 86 -0.99 8.54 -6.73
CA SER A 86 -1.04 7.08 -6.64
C SER A 86 -0.30 6.56 -5.39
N LEU A 87 -0.82 6.84 -4.20
CA LEU A 87 -0.23 6.49 -2.91
C LEU A 87 -0.85 5.20 -2.40
N GLY A 88 -0.19 4.07 -2.64
CA GLY A 88 -0.66 2.77 -2.17
C GLY A 88 -2.09 2.46 -2.66
N ALA A 89 -3.02 2.26 -1.73
CA ALA A 89 -4.43 1.96 -2.01
C ALA A 89 -5.36 3.21 -2.04
N ALA A 90 -4.81 4.41 -2.20
CA ALA A 90 -5.63 5.62 -2.35
C ALA A 90 -6.51 5.53 -3.61
N PRO A 91 -7.73 6.11 -3.61
CA PRO A 91 -8.53 6.26 -4.83
C PRO A 91 -7.88 7.26 -5.81
N ALA A 92 -8.35 7.30 -7.06
CA ALA A 92 -7.96 8.35 -8.01
C ALA A 92 -8.59 9.69 -7.66
N ALA A 93 -9.88 9.66 -7.32
CA ALA A 93 -10.61 10.85 -6.94
C ALA A 93 -11.73 10.51 -5.95
N ILE A 94 -12.15 11.53 -5.21
CA ILE A 94 -13.37 11.52 -4.42
C ILE A 94 -14.16 12.78 -4.75
N ASP A 95 -15.44 12.61 -5.06
CA ASP A 95 -16.38 13.71 -5.24
C ASP A 95 -17.42 13.65 -4.12
N ILE A 96 -17.62 14.78 -3.43
CA ILE A 96 -18.57 14.91 -2.33
C ILE A 96 -19.60 15.96 -2.70
N THR A 97 -20.87 15.56 -2.67
CA THR A 97 -22.01 16.45 -2.93
C THR A 97 -22.83 16.63 -1.65
N PHE A 98 -23.12 17.87 -1.30
CA PHE A 98 -23.86 18.27 -0.12
C PHE A 98 -25.24 18.81 -0.50
N SER A 99 -26.28 18.26 0.10
CA SER A 99 -27.66 18.78 0.04
C SER A 99 -28.06 19.37 1.39
N PHE A 100 -29.00 20.33 1.37
CA PHE A 100 -29.36 21.11 2.55
C PHE A 100 -30.86 21.09 2.80
N ASN A 101 -31.26 21.19 4.07
CA ASN A 101 -32.66 21.39 4.45
C ASN A 101 -33.05 22.88 4.40
N ALA A 102 -34.31 23.19 4.76
CA ALA A 102 -34.83 24.56 4.78
C ALA A 102 -34.13 25.48 5.80
N GLN A 103 -33.40 24.93 6.78
CA GLN A 103 -32.63 25.67 7.78
C GLN A 103 -31.16 25.86 7.36
N ASP A 104 -30.81 25.51 6.11
CA ASP A 104 -29.46 25.50 5.56
C ASP A 104 -28.48 24.56 6.29
N GLN A 105 -28.99 23.54 6.96
CA GLN A 105 -28.16 22.46 7.53
C GLN A 105 -27.94 21.37 6.48
N ILE A 106 -26.78 20.72 6.52
CA ILE A 106 -26.47 19.57 5.66
C ILE A 106 -27.44 18.45 6.01
N SER A 107 -28.27 18.06 5.05
CA SER A 107 -29.24 16.97 5.16
C SER A 107 -28.78 15.70 4.44
N ARG A 108 -27.92 15.83 3.43
CA ARG A 108 -27.33 14.67 2.73
C ARG A 108 -25.91 14.94 2.26
N ILE A 109 -25.05 13.93 2.39
CA ILE A 109 -23.67 13.91 1.92
C ILE A 109 -23.51 12.68 1.01
N ASP A 110 -23.40 12.88 -0.29
CA ASP A 110 -23.14 11.80 -1.25
C ASP A 110 -21.67 11.79 -1.62
N GLN A 111 -20.97 10.71 -1.26
CA GLN A 111 -19.54 10.52 -1.56
C GLN A 111 -19.35 9.48 -2.66
N VAL A 112 -18.80 9.90 -3.80
CA VAL A 112 -18.43 8.99 -4.90
C VAL A 112 -16.93 8.84 -4.91
N THR A 113 -16.45 7.59 -4.92
CA THR A 113 -15.02 7.27 -4.99
C THR A 113 -14.69 6.68 -6.35
N THR A 114 -13.73 7.28 -7.04
CA THR A 114 -13.19 6.76 -8.29
C THR A 114 -11.93 5.95 -7.99
N PRO A 115 -11.89 4.64 -8.28
CA PRO A 115 -10.72 3.82 -8.01
C PRO A 115 -9.55 4.21 -8.92
N GLN A 116 -8.32 3.91 -8.48
CA GLN A 116 -7.15 3.96 -9.37
C GLN A 116 -7.29 2.93 -10.48
N PRO A 117 -6.92 3.25 -11.73
CA PRO A 117 -6.85 2.23 -12.77
C PRO A 117 -5.83 1.16 -12.38
N PRO A 118 -6.08 -0.12 -12.71
CA PRO A 118 -5.09 -1.17 -12.49
C PRO A 118 -3.76 -0.80 -13.19
N PRO A 119 -2.61 -1.03 -12.54
CA PRO A 119 -1.32 -0.81 -13.17
C PRO A 119 -1.18 -1.67 -14.43
N THR A 120 -0.68 -1.07 -15.50
CA THR A 120 -0.34 -1.80 -16.73
C THR A 120 0.74 -2.85 -16.40
N PRO A 121 0.54 -4.12 -16.77
CA PRO A 121 1.56 -5.14 -16.63
C PRO A 121 2.84 -4.78 -17.40
N SER A 122 3.99 -4.99 -16.77
CA SER A 122 5.33 -4.86 -17.35
C SER A 122 6.04 -6.22 -17.31
N ASN A 123 7.00 -6.42 -18.22
CA ASN A 123 7.93 -7.56 -18.20
C ASN A 123 9.26 -7.22 -17.48
N ALA A 124 9.33 -6.06 -16.83
CA ALA A 124 10.49 -5.59 -16.05
C ALA A 124 10.05 -4.94 -14.73
N LEU A 125 10.79 -5.20 -13.66
CA LEU A 125 10.62 -4.55 -12.36
C LEU A 125 10.98 -3.06 -12.46
N PRO A 126 10.10 -2.15 -12.02
CA PRO A 126 10.41 -0.72 -11.96
C PRO A 126 11.59 -0.42 -11.03
N ASP A 127 12.40 0.59 -11.36
CA ASP A 127 13.57 0.97 -10.56
C ASP A 127 13.25 1.33 -9.10
N ASN A 128 12.11 1.98 -8.86
CA ASN A 128 11.68 2.29 -7.51
C ASN A 128 11.35 1.02 -6.70
N VAL A 129 10.84 -0.03 -7.34
CA VAL A 129 10.59 -1.34 -6.70
C VAL A 129 11.91 -2.03 -6.39
N LYS A 130 12.87 -2.02 -7.33
CA LYS A 130 14.22 -2.57 -7.11
C LYS A 130 14.94 -1.88 -5.96
N ALA A 131 14.86 -0.54 -5.89
CA ALA A 131 15.42 0.23 -4.78
C ALA A 131 14.80 -0.15 -3.43
N MET A 132 13.46 -0.27 -3.35
CA MET A 132 12.79 -0.68 -2.12
C MET A 132 13.19 -2.08 -1.64
N VAL A 133 13.41 -3.03 -2.56
CA VAL A 133 13.92 -4.36 -2.22
C VAL A 133 15.34 -4.27 -1.66
N ASN A 134 16.23 -3.56 -2.36
CA ASN A 134 17.64 -3.43 -1.94
C ASN A 134 17.80 -2.69 -0.61
N ASP A 135 16.93 -1.71 -0.32
CA ASP A 135 16.94 -0.95 0.92
C ASP A 135 16.12 -1.59 2.05
N ALA A 136 15.47 -2.73 1.81
CA ALA A 136 14.48 -3.31 2.72
C ALA A 136 15.03 -3.53 4.15
N LEU A 137 16.24 -4.07 4.28
CA LEU A 137 16.88 -4.28 5.58
C LEU A 137 17.23 -2.96 6.27
N ARG A 138 17.80 -2.00 5.53
CA ARG A 138 18.16 -0.67 6.04
C ARG A 138 16.93 0.09 6.53
N ASN A 139 15.79 -0.09 5.86
CA ASN A 139 14.50 0.49 6.24
C ASN A 139 13.85 -0.19 7.45
N GLY A 140 14.45 -1.23 8.02
CA GLY A 140 13.87 -2.01 9.12
C GLY A 140 12.67 -2.85 8.69
N THR A 141 12.56 -3.16 7.40
CA THR A 141 11.46 -3.94 6.81
C THR A 141 12.01 -5.16 6.07
N PRO A 142 12.68 -6.11 6.74
CA PRO A 142 13.18 -7.32 6.10
C PRO A 142 12.03 -8.06 5.42
N MET A 143 12.30 -8.67 4.27
CA MET A 143 11.27 -9.32 3.47
C MET A 143 10.94 -10.70 4.02
N ILE A 144 9.67 -11.10 3.91
CA ILE A 144 9.22 -12.44 4.29
C ILE A 144 9.25 -13.29 3.04
N CYS A 145 9.93 -14.44 3.09
CA CYS A 145 9.93 -15.46 2.04
C CYS A 145 9.13 -16.68 2.52
N ALA A 146 8.06 -16.98 1.78
CA ALA A 146 7.24 -18.16 1.92
C ALA A 146 7.62 -19.20 0.86
N TYR A 147 7.74 -20.46 1.29
CA TYR A 147 8.06 -21.60 0.45
C TYR A 147 7.40 -22.86 1.01
N THR A 148 7.43 -23.95 0.27
CA THR A 148 6.98 -25.27 0.74
C THR A 148 8.21 -26.11 1.05
N ASP A 149 8.30 -26.68 2.26
CA ASP A 149 9.42 -27.56 2.63
C ASP A 149 9.33 -28.94 1.94
N GLU A 150 10.32 -29.80 2.20
CA GLU A 150 10.41 -31.13 1.59
C GLU A 150 9.28 -32.07 2.00
N GLU A 151 8.63 -31.81 3.14
CA GLU A 151 7.46 -32.55 3.61
C GLU A 151 6.13 -31.97 3.11
N GLY A 152 6.17 -30.96 2.22
CA GLY A 152 4.97 -30.33 1.68
C GLY A 152 4.33 -29.30 2.61
N ARG A 153 5.00 -28.88 3.69
CA ARG A 153 4.47 -27.92 4.66
C ARG A 153 4.82 -26.48 4.29
N PRO A 154 3.92 -25.52 4.53
CA PRO A 154 4.25 -24.11 4.34
C PRO A 154 5.29 -23.67 5.37
N SER A 155 6.31 -22.96 4.90
CA SER A 155 7.38 -22.40 5.72
C SER A 155 7.56 -20.92 5.43
N LEU A 156 7.96 -20.16 6.47
CA LEU A 156 8.20 -18.73 6.40
C LEU A 156 9.58 -18.42 6.95
N SER A 157 10.26 -17.47 6.33
CA SER A 157 11.55 -16.97 6.78
C SER A 157 11.68 -15.48 6.55
N MET A 158 12.26 -14.76 7.52
CA MET A 158 12.64 -13.37 7.33
C MET A 158 14.00 -13.30 6.63
N ARG A 159 14.12 -12.40 5.65
CA ARG A 159 15.29 -12.28 4.77
C ARG A 159 15.72 -10.82 4.72
N GLY A 160 16.86 -10.53 5.33
CA GLY A 160 17.55 -9.24 5.21
C GLY A 160 18.42 -9.15 3.95
N SER A 161 18.77 -10.30 3.34
CA SER A 161 19.69 -10.42 2.21
C SER A 161 19.02 -10.42 0.83
N VAL A 162 17.75 -9.99 0.74
CA VAL A 162 17.05 -9.96 -0.56
C VAL A 162 17.59 -8.80 -1.40
N VAL A 163 17.94 -9.09 -2.65
CA VAL A 163 18.37 -8.08 -3.62
C VAL A 163 17.59 -8.21 -4.92
N ALA A 164 17.39 -7.10 -5.61
CA ALA A 164 16.96 -7.08 -7.00
C ALA A 164 18.15 -7.49 -7.89
N TRP A 165 18.10 -8.71 -8.43
CA TRP A 165 19.20 -9.31 -9.19
C TRP A 165 19.23 -8.84 -10.65
N SER A 166 18.06 -8.73 -11.25
CA SER A 166 17.84 -8.21 -12.60
C SER A 166 16.45 -7.58 -12.70
N ASP A 167 16.03 -7.19 -13.91
CA ASP A 167 14.66 -6.70 -14.15
C ASP A 167 13.59 -7.78 -13.95
N THR A 168 13.98 -9.06 -13.88
CA THR A 168 13.03 -10.19 -13.83
C THR A 168 13.35 -11.19 -12.70
N GLU A 169 14.39 -10.95 -11.92
CA GLU A 169 14.85 -11.86 -10.88
C GLU A 169 15.11 -11.12 -9.57
N LEU A 170 14.80 -11.78 -8.46
CA LEU A 170 15.32 -11.46 -7.13
C LEU A 170 16.40 -12.48 -6.76
N ALA A 171 17.23 -12.16 -5.78
CA ALA A 171 18.17 -13.11 -5.21
C ALA A 171 18.24 -12.98 -3.70
N ILE A 172 18.65 -14.07 -3.03
CA ILE A 172 18.80 -14.18 -1.59
C ILE A 172 20.12 -14.86 -1.29
N TRP A 173 20.98 -14.22 -0.50
CA TRP A 173 22.08 -14.93 0.15
C TRP A 173 21.54 -15.75 1.32
N VAL A 174 21.59 -17.08 1.20
CA VAL A 174 21.14 -18.00 2.24
C VAL A 174 22.33 -18.42 3.10
N ARG A 175 22.35 -17.95 4.35
CA ARG A 175 23.46 -18.17 5.28
C ARG A 175 23.76 -19.65 5.57
N SER A 176 22.73 -20.50 5.59
CA SER A 176 22.87 -21.94 5.80
C SER A 176 22.67 -22.67 4.47
N PRO A 177 23.73 -23.21 3.84
CA PRO A 177 23.62 -23.91 2.56
C PRO A 177 22.78 -25.18 2.67
N GLU A 178 22.69 -25.77 3.87
CA GLU A 178 21.87 -26.94 4.17
C GLU A 178 20.50 -26.57 4.79
N GLY A 179 20.12 -25.28 4.70
CA GLY A 179 18.87 -24.79 5.27
C GLY A 179 17.64 -25.27 4.51
N GLY A 180 16.48 -25.31 5.18
CA GLY A 180 15.24 -25.83 4.61
C GLY A 180 14.82 -25.19 3.28
N ILE A 181 15.07 -23.89 3.10
CA ILE A 181 14.78 -23.21 1.82
C ILE A 181 15.66 -23.73 0.67
N VAL A 182 16.92 -24.08 0.94
CA VAL A 182 17.85 -24.59 -0.09
C VAL A 182 17.38 -25.96 -0.53
N LYS A 183 17.08 -26.84 0.43
CA LYS A 183 16.56 -28.18 0.16
C LYS A 183 15.24 -28.15 -0.61
N ALA A 184 14.32 -27.26 -0.21
CA ALA A 184 13.05 -27.06 -0.88
C ALA A 184 13.20 -26.75 -2.38
N MET A 185 14.25 -26.03 -2.80
CA MET A 185 14.44 -25.72 -4.23
C MET A 185 14.68 -26.95 -5.11
N GLY A 186 15.13 -28.07 -4.52
CA GLY A 186 15.30 -29.33 -5.24
C GLY A 186 13.99 -30.09 -5.49
N SER A 187 12.92 -29.82 -4.71
CA SER A 187 11.66 -30.56 -4.77
C SER A 187 10.47 -29.68 -5.17
N ASN A 188 10.26 -28.56 -4.50
CA ASN A 188 9.24 -27.56 -4.81
C ASN A 188 9.86 -26.16 -4.78
N ASN A 189 10.23 -25.68 -5.96
CA ASN A 189 10.91 -24.39 -6.09
C ASN A 189 9.99 -23.17 -6.14
N ASN A 190 8.69 -23.32 -5.89
CA ASN A 190 7.78 -22.18 -5.83
C ASN A 190 8.02 -21.36 -4.56
N VAL A 191 8.21 -20.06 -4.74
CA VAL A 191 8.42 -19.11 -3.64
C VAL A 191 7.52 -17.89 -3.78
N SER A 192 7.16 -17.29 -2.65
CA SER A 192 6.45 -16.02 -2.58
C SER A 192 7.15 -15.11 -1.58
N LEU A 193 7.37 -13.85 -1.93
CA LEU A 193 7.96 -12.86 -1.05
C LEU A 193 6.98 -11.72 -0.78
N LEU A 194 6.98 -11.24 0.45
CA LEU A 194 6.23 -10.07 0.89
C LEU A 194 7.19 -9.00 1.41
N TYR A 195 7.07 -7.81 0.84
CA TYR A 195 7.58 -6.57 1.41
C TYR A 195 6.41 -5.77 1.97
N ARG A 196 6.52 -5.32 3.22
CA ARG A 196 5.50 -4.47 3.86
C ARG A 196 6.15 -3.33 4.62
N ASP A 197 5.85 -2.12 4.20
CA ASP A 197 6.24 -0.89 4.89
C ASP A 197 4.98 -0.07 5.20
N GLN A 198 4.58 -0.06 6.46
CA GLN A 198 3.39 0.68 6.90
C GLN A 198 3.61 2.19 6.84
N LYS A 199 4.81 2.65 7.20
CA LYS A 199 5.18 4.07 7.24
C LYS A 199 5.06 4.69 5.86
N ASN A 200 5.59 4.03 4.84
CA ASN A 200 5.51 4.48 3.45
C ASN A 200 4.33 3.88 2.67
N ARG A 201 3.33 3.31 3.37
CA ARG A 201 2.12 2.68 2.80
C ARG A 201 2.39 1.74 1.60
N SER A 202 3.48 0.99 1.68
CA SER A 202 3.91 0.10 0.62
C SER A 202 3.67 -1.35 0.97
N THR A 203 3.20 -2.10 -0.02
CA THR A 203 3.03 -3.56 0.06
C THR A 203 3.36 -4.13 -1.30
N LEU A 204 4.36 -4.99 -1.38
CA LEU A 204 4.81 -5.64 -2.61
C LEU A 204 4.78 -7.15 -2.40
N ILE A 205 4.27 -7.86 -3.40
CA ILE A 205 4.24 -9.32 -3.43
C ILE A 205 4.99 -9.76 -4.69
N PHE A 206 5.92 -10.68 -4.54
CA PHE A 206 6.70 -11.27 -5.61
C PHE A 206 6.51 -12.78 -5.59
N GLN A 207 6.31 -13.41 -6.73
CA GLN A 207 6.11 -14.87 -6.80
C GLN A 207 6.85 -15.39 -8.01
N GLY A 208 7.50 -16.53 -7.82
CA GLY A 208 8.38 -17.08 -8.84
C GLY A 208 8.98 -18.42 -8.42
N LYS A 209 10.03 -18.79 -9.13
CA LYS A 209 10.72 -20.07 -8.97
C LYS A 209 12.18 -19.86 -8.60
N GLY A 210 12.59 -20.49 -7.51
CA GLY A 210 13.96 -20.44 -7.04
C GLY A 210 14.86 -21.48 -7.71
N ARG A 211 16.16 -21.17 -7.76
CA ARG A 211 17.24 -22.08 -8.11
C ARG A 211 18.48 -21.72 -7.29
N ILE A 212 19.24 -22.73 -6.86
CA ILE A 212 20.53 -22.49 -6.22
C ILE A 212 21.60 -22.38 -7.31
N ALA A 213 22.32 -21.26 -7.34
CA ALA A 213 23.44 -21.08 -8.25
C ALA A 213 24.64 -21.89 -7.76
N THR A 214 25.26 -22.63 -8.68
CA THR A 214 26.39 -23.53 -8.40
C THR A 214 27.72 -22.95 -8.85
N ASP A 215 27.71 -21.94 -9.73
CA ASP A 215 28.91 -21.26 -10.21
C ASP A 215 29.41 -20.23 -9.19
N GLN A 216 30.73 -20.12 -9.09
CA GLN A 216 31.39 -19.25 -8.12
C GLN A 216 31.16 -17.77 -8.42
N GLU A 217 31.11 -17.38 -9.69
CA GLU A 217 30.90 -16.00 -10.13
C GLU A 217 29.56 -15.44 -9.64
N THR A 218 28.46 -16.18 -9.82
CA THR A 218 27.14 -15.78 -9.33
C THR A 218 27.11 -15.69 -7.80
N ARG A 219 27.77 -16.63 -7.11
CA ARG A 219 27.84 -16.63 -5.63
C ARG A 219 28.58 -15.41 -5.11
N ASP A 220 29.73 -15.09 -5.70
CA ASP A 220 30.53 -13.93 -5.30
C ASP A 220 29.80 -12.62 -5.58
N ARG A 221 29.24 -12.47 -6.79
CA ARG A 221 28.45 -11.29 -7.15
C ARG A 221 27.27 -11.08 -6.20
N LEU A 222 26.53 -12.14 -5.85
CA LEU A 222 25.40 -12.02 -4.92
C LEU A 222 25.86 -11.67 -3.51
N PHE A 223 26.95 -12.27 -3.03
CA PHE A 223 27.52 -11.93 -1.73
C PHE A 223 27.90 -10.45 -1.66
N GLU A 224 28.55 -9.92 -2.70
CA GLU A 224 28.93 -8.50 -2.79
C GLU A 224 27.73 -7.55 -2.81
N MET A 225 26.62 -7.94 -3.44
CA MET A 225 25.37 -7.16 -3.44
C MET A 225 24.60 -7.24 -2.11
N THR A 226 24.88 -8.25 -1.28
CA THR A 226 24.18 -8.48 -0.01
C THR A 226 24.54 -7.38 0.98
N PRO A 227 23.61 -6.87 1.81
CA PRO A 227 23.93 -5.87 2.83
C PRO A 227 25.08 -6.31 3.74
N GLU A 228 26.01 -5.40 4.05
CA GLU A 228 27.21 -5.70 4.84
C GLU A 228 26.92 -6.40 6.17
N VAL A 229 25.83 -6.01 6.85
CA VAL A 229 25.40 -6.67 8.08
C VAL A 229 25.11 -8.16 7.88
N GLU A 230 24.51 -8.56 6.76
CA GLU A 230 24.26 -9.97 6.42
C GLU A 230 25.55 -10.68 5.99
N GLN A 231 26.46 -9.99 5.29
CA GLN A 231 27.80 -10.50 4.97
C GLN A 231 28.58 -10.84 6.25
N ASN A 232 28.54 -9.94 7.24
CA ASN A 232 29.26 -10.08 8.51
C ASN A 232 28.76 -11.25 9.38
N HIS A 233 27.55 -11.78 9.10
CA HIS A 233 27.09 -13.01 9.75
C HIS A 233 27.73 -14.28 9.19
N VAL A 234 28.31 -14.23 7.98
CA VAL A 234 28.92 -15.37 7.28
C VAL A 234 30.19 -14.92 6.55
N PRO A 235 31.23 -14.47 7.28
CA PRO A 235 32.43 -13.88 6.68
C PRO A 235 33.24 -14.89 5.84
N ASP A 236 33.07 -16.19 6.09
CA ASP A 236 33.69 -17.29 5.34
C ASP A 236 32.96 -17.63 4.03
N ARG A 237 31.86 -16.91 3.71
CA ARG A 237 31.06 -17.08 2.48
C ARG A 237 30.55 -18.51 2.26
N THR A 238 30.33 -19.27 3.34
CA THR A 238 29.83 -20.66 3.29
C THR A 238 28.36 -20.80 2.87
N GLY A 239 27.66 -19.69 2.67
CA GLY A 239 26.26 -19.67 2.23
C GLY A 239 26.02 -20.10 0.78
N ALA A 240 24.74 -20.12 0.42
CA ALA A 240 24.24 -20.48 -0.91
C ALA A 240 23.55 -19.28 -1.58
N ALA A 241 23.71 -19.18 -2.89
CA ALA A 241 23.08 -18.15 -3.71
C ALA A 241 21.75 -18.67 -4.29
N LEU A 242 20.63 -18.17 -3.76
CA LEU A 242 19.30 -18.47 -4.28
C LEU A 242 18.86 -17.39 -5.26
N ILE A 243 18.70 -17.74 -6.53
CA ILE A 243 18.16 -16.85 -7.58
C ILE A 243 16.69 -17.21 -7.82
N ILE A 244 15.83 -16.20 -7.93
CA ILE A 244 14.38 -16.35 -8.01
C ILE A 244 13.90 -15.69 -9.29
N ALA A 245 13.58 -16.51 -10.30
CA ALA A 245 12.94 -16.05 -11.52
C ALA A 245 11.48 -15.70 -11.25
N LEU A 246 11.09 -14.45 -11.47
CA LEU A 246 9.75 -13.98 -11.18
C LEU A 246 8.77 -14.41 -12.27
N ASP A 247 7.63 -14.94 -11.83
CA ASP A 247 6.47 -15.20 -12.69
C ASP A 247 5.48 -14.03 -12.61
N ARG A 248 5.31 -13.45 -11.41
CA ARG A 248 4.44 -12.30 -11.14
C ARG A 248 4.97 -11.47 -10.00
N ALA A 249 4.76 -10.16 -10.07
CA ALA A 249 4.92 -9.28 -8.92
C ALA A 249 3.90 -8.15 -9.00
N MET A 250 3.46 -7.67 -7.86
CA MET A 250 2.51 -6.57 -7.81
C MET A 250 2.56 -5.88 -6.46
N GLY A 251 2.07 -4.66 -6.42
CA GLY A 251 1.99 -3.94 -5.17
C GLY A 251 1.70 -2.47 -5.35
N GLY A 252 1.52 -1.80 -4.21
CA GLY A 252 1.44 -0.35 -4.11
C GLY A 252 2.73 0.22 -3.55
N THR A 253 3.20 1.31 -4.15
CA THR A 253 4.33 2.12 -3.67
C THR A 253 3.85 3.57 -3.46
N PRO A 254 4.69 4.48 -2.92
CA PRO A 254 4.35 5.90 -2.88
C PRO A 254 4.28 6.54 -4.27
N ARG A 255 4.83 5.87 -5.30
CA ARG A 255 4.84 6.31 -6.70
C ARG A 255 3.78 5.61 -7.56
N GLY A 256 2.89 4.85 -6.95
CA GLY A 256 1.83 4.14 -7.66
C GLY A 256 1.89 2.63 -7.50
N GLY A 257 0.82 2.01 -8.00
CA GLY A 257 0.78 0.57 -8.15
C GLY A 257 1.70 0.13 -9.28
N PHE A 258 2.24 -1.08 -9.17
CA PHE A 258 2.93 -1.74 -10.26
C PHE A 258 2.39 -3.16 -10.44
N ARG A 259 2.56 -3.68 -11.65
CA ARG A 259 2.28 -5.07 -11.98
C ARG A 259 3.37 -5.58 -12.92
N PHE A 260 3.96 -6.69 -12.56
CA PHE A 260 4.87 -7.47 -13.36
C PHE A 260 4.22 -8.82 -13.66
N SER A 261 4.36 -9.28 -14.90
CA SER A 261 4.04 -10.63 -15.30
C SER A 261 5.05 -11.08 -16.35
N LYS A 262 5.55 -12.30 -16.20
CA LYS A 262 6.34 -12.94 -17.24
C LYS A 262 5.53 -13.00 -18.53
N ALA A 263 6.14 -12.60 -19.64
CA ALA A 263 5.54 -12.65 -20.98
C ALA A 263 5.27 -14.10 -21.42
#